data_AF-A0A1H2JWM0-F1
#
_entry.id   AF-A0A1H2JWM0-F1
#
_cell.length_a   1.000
_cell.length_b   1.000
_cell.length_c   1.000
_cell.angle_alpha   90.00
_cell.angle_beta   90.00
_cell.angle_gamma   90.00
#
_symmetry.space_group_name_H-M   'P 1'
#
loop_
_entity.id
_entity.type
_entity.pdbx_description
1 polymer ?
#
loop_
_entity_poly.entity_id
_entity_poly.type
_entity_poly.pdbx_seq_one_letter_code
_entity_poly.pdbx_strand_id
1 'polypeptide(L)'
;MPHIIVKLYPGRSEQQKIELTKKIVQNVVAIAECKEASVSVSFEEIEPIDWAEKVYKPDIINGQGILYKKPEDDSFFKKADKKEVMTSLMEHVREAAKVAEKEDMSGNFNAMSWLDLEIEDNPESFDSFFDTPWNELSDAEREERSVAIRRVL
;
A
#
# COMPACT_ATOMS: atom_id res chain seq x y z
N MET A 1 -16.33 -22.26 19.88
CA MET A 1 -17.07 -22.30 18.59
C MET A 1 -16.21 -21.60 17.56
N PRO A 2 -15.29 -22.32 16.89
CA PRO A 2 -14.35 -21.69 15.95
C PRO A 2 -15.05 -21.16 14.70
N HIS A 3 -14.68 -19.94 14.30
CA HIS A 3 -15.04 -19.38 13.00
C HIS A 3 -13.75 -19.04 12.24
N ILE A 4 -13.66 -19.48 10.99
CA ILE A 4 -12.51 -19.27 10.12
C ILE A 4 -12.96 -18.52 8.87
N ILE A 5 -12.29 -17.43 8.56
CA ILE A 5 -12.48 -16.68 7.32
C ILE A 5 -11.25 -16.88 6.45
N VAL A 6 -11.44 -17.38 5.23
CA VAL A 6 -10.37 -17.52 4.25
C VAL A 6 -10.51 -16.39 3.22
N LYS A 7 -9.65 -15.38 3.32
CA LYS A 7 -9.53 -14.32 2.31
C LYS A 7 -8.52 -14.74 1.25
N LEU A 8 -8.86 -14.62 -0.03
CA LEU A 8 -7.99 -15.02 -1.16
C LEU A 8 -8.33 -14.23 -2.44
N TYR A 9 -7.46 -14.30 -3.44
CA TYR A 9 -7.79 -13.83 -4.78
C TYR A 9 -8.86 -14.70 -5.45
N PRO A 10 -9.70 -14.09 -6.31
CA PRO A 10 -10.72 -14.82 -7.06
C PRO A 10 -10.14 -15.88 -8.00
N GLY A 11 -10.98 -16.81 -8.42
CA GLY A 11 -10.65 -17.82 -9.43
C GLY A 11 -10.37 -19.21 -8.90
N ARG A 12 -10.82 -19.54 -7.68
CA ARG A 12 -10.81 -20.92 -7.16
C ARG A 12 -12.17 -21.54 -7.43
N SER A 13 -12.17 -22.79 -7.90
CA SER A 13 -13.44 -23.49 -8.14
C SER A 13 -14.15 -23.82 -6.83
N GLU A 14 -15.46 -23.98 -6.89
CA GLU A 14 -16.25 -24.40 -5.72
C GLU A 14 -15.77 -25.74 -5.16
N GLN A 15 -15.32 -26.66 -6.02
CA GLN A 15 -14.73 -27.93 -5.58
C GLN A 15 -13.47 -27.73 -4.74
N GLN A 16 -12.59 -26.79 -5.13
CA GLN A 16 -11.39 -26.46 -4.35
C GLN A 16 -11.75 -25.85 -3.00
N LYS A 17 -12.75 -24.95 -2.95
CA LYS A 17 -13.24 -24.35 -1.70
C LYS A 17 -13.84 -25.40 -0.77
N ILE A 18 -14.62 -26.35 -1.30
CA ILE A 18 -15.18 -27.47 -0.54
C ILE A 18 -14.08 -28.39 0.00
N GLU A 19 -13.11 -28.78 -0.83
CA GLU A 19 -11.99 -29.63 -0.38
C GLU A 19 -11.18 -28.95 0.73
N LEU A 20 -10.86 -27.67 0.56
CA LEU A 20 -10.14 -26.90 1.56
C LEU A 20 -10.93 -26.77 2.87
N THR A 21 -12.25 -26.51 2.77
CA THR A 21 -13.15 -26.46 3.94
C THR A 21 -13.08 -27.75 4.74
N LYS A 22 -13.19 -28.90 4.07
CA LYS A 22 -13.14 -30.21 4.73
C LYS A 22 -11.83 -30.40 5.50
N LYS A 23 -10.69 -30.03 4.90
CA LYS A 23 -9.37 -30.13 5.55
C LYS A 23 -9.22 -29.17 6.72
N ILE A 24 -9.71 -27.93 6.61
CA ILE A 24 -9.70 -26.95 7.71
C ILE A 24 -10.53 -27.48 8.88
N VAL A 25 -11.79 -27.87 8.63
CA VAL A 25 -12.70 -28.35 9.67
C VAL A 25 -12.12 -29.58 10.38
N GLN A 26 -11.60 -30.56 9.63
CA GLN A 26 -10.99 -31.75 10.20
C GLN A 26 -9.83 -31.41 11.15
N ASN A 27 -8.91 -30.53 10.72
CA ASN A 27 -7.77 -30.14 11.55
C ASN A 27 -8.20 -29.30 12.76
N VAL A 28 -9.14 -28.38 12.60
CA VAL A 28 -9.65 -27.55 13.70
C VAL A 28 -10.35 -28.41 14.76
N VAL A 29 -11.19 -29.37 14.36
CA VAL A 29 -11.84 -30.30 15.28
C VAL A 29 -10.80 -31.12 16.05
N ALA A 30 -9.79 -31.64 15.35
CA ALA A 30 -8.76 -32.47 15.97
C ALA A 30 -7.84 -31.70 16.92
N ILE A 31 -7.43 -30.48 16.57
CA ILE A 31 -6.45 -29.68 17.32
C ILE A 31 -7.11 -28.86 18.43
N ALA A 32 -8.27 -28.26 18.16
CA ALA A 32 -9.01 -27.44 19.12
C ALA A 32 -10.03 -28.25 19.95
N GLU A 33 -10.05 -29.58 19.79
CA GLU A 33 -10.87 -30.53 20.57
C GLU A 33 -12.35 -30.12 20.68
N CYS A 34 -12.95 -29.71 19.55
CA CYS A 34 -14.31 -29.18 19.51
C CYS A 34 -15.24 -29.99 18.61
N LYS A 35 -16.55 -29.82 18.77
CA LYS A 35 -17.54 -30.49 17.91
C LYS A 35 -17.54 -29.87 16.53
N GLU A 36 -17.64 -30.70 15.49
CA GLU A 36 -17.74 -30.27 14.09
C GLU A 36 -18.88 -29.26 13.88
N ALA A 37 -20.05 -29.51 14.48
CA ALA A 37 -21.21 -28.60 14.41
C ALA A 37 -20.96 -27.20 15.00
N SER A 38 -19.84 -26.99 15.69
CA SER A 38 -19.43 -25.69 16.25
C SER A 38 -18.36 -24.99 15.42
N VAL A 39 -17.96 -25.54 14.27
CA VAL A 39 -16.97 -24.95 13.37
C VAL A 39 -17.68 -24.38 12.15
N SER A 40 -17.38 -23.13 11.79
CA SER A 40 -17.85 -22.52 10.55
C SER A 40 -16.69 -21.94 9.75
N VAL A 41 -16.77 -22.04 8.42
CA VAL A 41 -15.75 -21.55 7.48
C VAL A 41 -16.43 -20.70 6.41
N SER A 42 -15.91 -19.51 6.15
CA SER A 42 -16.33 -18.65 5.04
C SER A 42 -15.15 -18.33 4.12
N PHE A 43 -15.47 -17.98 2.87
CA PHE A 43 -14.50 -17.56 1.86
C PHE A 43 -14.85 -16.15 1.40
N GLU A 44 -13.83 -15.29 1.31
CA GLU A 44 -13.95 -13.94 0.76
C GLU A 44 -12.95 -13.80 -0.39
N GLU A 45 -13.49 -13.64 -1.61
CA GLU A 45 -12.68 -13.37 -2.79
C GLU A 45 -12.48 -11.86 -2.93
N ILE A 46 -11.21 -11.43 -2.87
CA ILE A 46 -10.82 -10.03 -2.90
C ILE A 46 -9.97 -9.81 -4.15
N GLU A 47 -10.35 -8.83 -4.97
CA GLU A 47 -9.56 -8.48 -6.16
C GLU A 47 -8.14 -8.03 -5.78
N PRO A 48 -7.12 -8.32 -6.62
CA PRO A 48 -5.74 -7.93 -6.31
C PRO A 48 -5.56 -6.43 -6.03
N ILE A 49 -6.34 -5.57 -6.69
CA ILE A 49 -6.32 -4.12 -6.49
C ILE A 49 -6.81 -3.70 -5.10
N ASP A 50 -7.74 -4.45 -4.51
CA ASP A 50 -8.32 -4.14 -3.22
C ASP A 50 -7.56 -4.80 -2.05
N TRP A 51 -6.62 -5.69 -2.35
CA TRP A 51 -5.98 -6.54 -1.34
C TRP A 51 -5.19 -5.75 -0.30
N ALA A 52 -4.52 -4.68 -0.72
CA ALA A 52 -3.75 -3.82 0.17
C ALA A 52 -4.64 -3.26 1.29
N GLU A 53 -5.79 -2.70 0.92
CA GLU A 53 -6.74 -2.06 1.83
C GLU A 53 -7.62 -3.03 2.59
N LYS A 54 -8.07 -4.13 1.96
CA LYS A 54 -9.03 -5.05 2.57
C LYS A 54 -8.41 -6.19 3.38
N VAL A 55 -7.12 -6.47 3.18
CA VAL A 55 -6.43 -7.60 3.83
C VAL A 55 -5.08 -7.20 4.40
N TYR A 56 -4.18 -6.65 3.59
CA TYR A 56 -2.79 -6.49 4.00
C TYR A 56 -2.62 -5.48 5.15
N LYS A 57 -3.15 -4.25 4.99
CA LYS A 57 -3.13 -3.24 6.04
C LYS A 57 -3.89 -3.68 7.31
N PRO A 58 -5.18 -4.08 7.23
CA PRO A 58 -5.96 -4.40 8.43
C PRO A 58 -5.59 -5.74 9.10
N ASP A 59 -5.37 -6.81 8.33
CA ASP A 59 -5.24 -8.16 8.90
C ASP A 59 -3.77 -8.59 9.08
N ILE A 60 -2.84 -8.05 8.28
CA ILE A 60 -1.42 -8.48 8.31
C ILE A 60 -0.55 -7.46 9.04
N ILE A 61 -0.60 -6.17 8.66
CA ILE A 61 0.19 -5.12 9.32
C ILE A 61 -0.38 -4.82 10.72
N ASN A 62 -1.67 -4.48 10.80
CA ASN A 62 -2.29 -4.12 12.08
C ASN A 62 -2.58 -5.36 12.95
N GLY A 63 -2.66 -6.55 12.34
CA GLY A 63 -2.90 -7.82 13.01
C GLY A 63 -1.67 -8.52 13.59
N GLN A 64 -0.49 -7.88 13.63
CA GLN A 64 0.76 -8.53 14.05
C GLN A 64 0.72 -9.24 15.41
N GLY A 65 -0.11 -8.76 16.35
CA GLY A 65 -0.29 -9.40 17.67
C GLY A 65 -1.07 -10.71 17.67
N ILE A 66 -1.82 -11.00 16.60
CA ILE A 66 -2.66 -12.21 16.45
C ILE A 66 -2.23 -13.08 15.25
N LEU A 67 -1.23 -12.64 14.49
CA LEU A 67 -0.76 -13.32 13.29
C LEU A 67 0.28 -14.39 13.64
N TYR A 68 -0.18 -15.64 13.77
CA TYR A 68 0.70 -16.79 14.09
C TYR A 68 1.55 -17.29 12.90
N LYS A 69 1.22 -16.89 11.67
CA LYS A 69 2.01 -17.17 10.45
C LYS A 69 2.13 -15.91 9.61
N LYS A 70 3.35 -15.40 9.46
CA LYS A 70 3.66 -14.23 8.62
C LYS A 70 3.85 -14.64 7.15
N PRO A 71 3.48 -13.78 6.18
CA PRO A 71 3.90 -13.98 4.79
C PRO A 71 5.44 -13.88 4.69
N GLU A 72 6.03 -14.70 3.81
CA GLU A 72 7.49 -14.76 3.63
C GLU A 72 8.02 -13.60 2.75
N ASP A 73 7.18 -13.01 1.89
CA ASP A 73 7.52 -11.90 1.00
C ASP A 73 6.43 -10.82 1.04
N ASP A 74 6.81 -9.62 1.47
CA ASP A 74 5.96 -8.43 1.52
C ASP A 74 6.32 -7.39 0.44
N SER A 75 7.29 -7.69 -0.42
CA SER A 75 7.84 -6.78 -1.43
C SER A 75 6.81 -6.34 -2.46
N PHE A 76 5.79 -7.17 -2.70
CA PHE A 76 4.66 -6.82 -3.57
C PHE A 76 3.90 -5.60 -3.03
N PHE A 77 3.63 -5.56 -1.73
CA PHE A 77 2.86 -4.47 -1.12
C PHE A 77 3.69 -3.19 -1.01
N LYS A 78 4.97 -3.31 -0.68
CA LYS A 78 5.92 -2.17 -0.71
C LYS A 78 5.98 -1.51 -2.09
N LYS A 79 5.90 -2.29 -3.18
CA LYS A 79 5.86 -1.78 -4.56
C LYS A 79 4.53 -1.12 -4.89
N ALA A 80 3.42 -1.66 -4.41
CA ALA A 80 2.08 -1.11 -4.65
C ALA A 80 1.92 0.26 -3.97
N ASP A 81 2.23 0.35 -2.67
CA ASP A 81 2.17 1.61 -1.92
C ASP A 81 3.11 2.66 -2.56
N LYS A 82 4.35 2.27 -2.90
CA LYS A 82 5.29 3.19 -3.58
C LYS A 82 4.74 3.66 -4.93
N LYS A 83 4.10 2.80 -5.72
CA LYS A 83 3.53 3.18 -7.02
C LYS A 83 2.39 4.19 -6.85
N GLU A 84 1.53 3.98 -5.87
CA GLU A 84 0.42 4.88 -5.56
C GLU A 84 0.92 6.26 -5.10
N VAL A 85 1.84 6.29 -4.15
CA VAL A 85 2.48 7.52 -3.65
C VAL A 85 3.18 8.28 -4.78
N MET A 86 3.95 7.61 -5.62
CA MET A 86 4.63 8.25 -6.77
C MET A 86 3.64 8.79 -7.81
N THR A 87 2.49 8.13 -8.00
CA THR A 87 1.44 8.61 -8.91
C THR A 87 0.79 9.88 -8.36
N SER A 88 0.46 9.90 -7.07
CA SER A 88 -0.09 11.07 -6.41
C SER A 88 0.88 12.25 -6.39
N LEU A 89 2.16 12.00 -6.10
CA LEU A 89 3.22 13.01 -6.17
C LEU A 89 3.36 13.61 -7.57
N MET A 90 3.34 12.76 -8.61
CA MET A 90 3.39 13.20 -10.01
C MET A 90 2.21 14.11 -10.38
N GLU A 91 1.00 13.78 -9.97
CA GLU A 91 -0.18 14.61 -10.20
C GLU A 91 -0.07 15.95 -9.48
N HIS A 92 0.37 15.95 -8.21
CA HIS A 92 0.59 17.16 -7.43
C HIS A 92 1.59 18.11 -8.11
N VAL A 93 2.76 17.60 -8.50
CA VAL A 93 3.80 18.39 -9.17
C VAL A 93 3.29 18.95 -10.50
N ARG A 94 2.53 18.16 -11.28
CA ARG A 94 1.97 18.62 -12.56
C ARG A 94 0.94 19.73 -12.39
N GLU A 95 0.04 19.62 -11.42
CA GLU A 95 -0.96 20.65 -11.17
C GLU A 95 -0.32 21.94 -10.64
N ALA A 96 0.65 21.83 -9.73
CA ALA A 96 1.41 22.97 -9.25
C ALA A 96 2.20 23.66 -10.38
N ALA A 97 2.86 22.90 -11.25
CA ALA A 97 3.55 23.43 -12.42
C ALA A 97 2.61 24.16 -13.39
N LYS A 98 1.40 23.64 -13.63
CA LYS A 98 0.39 24.30 -14.48
C LYS A 98 -0.11 25.61 -13.88
N VAL A 99 -0.18 25.72 -12.55
CA VAL A 99 -0.54 26.97 -11.88
C VAL A 99 0.59 27.98 -12.05
N ALA A 100 1.83 27.58 -11.78
CA ALA A 100 3.01 28.43 -11.96
C ALA A 100 3.18 28.91 -13.41
N GLU A 101 2.93 28.06 -14.40
CA GLU A 101 2.96 28.43 -15.82
C GLU A 101 1.95 29.52 -16.18
N LYS A 102 0.74 29.49 -15.59
CA LYS A 102 -0.28 30.52 -15.82
C LYS A 102 0.07 31.86 -15.18
N GLU A 103 0.83 31.83 -14.10
CA GLU A 103 1.30 33.02 -13.38
C GLU A 103 2.60 33.57 -13.98
N ASP A 104 3.30 32.78 -14.81
CA ASP A 104 4.50 33.21 -15.52
C ASP A 104 4.17 34.28 -16.57
N MET A 105 4.69 35.48 -16.34
CA MET A 105 4.60 36.59 -17.30
C MET A 105 5.81 36.65 -18.24
N SER A 106 6.83 35.80 -18.05
CA SER A 106 8.06 35.82 -18.86
C SER A 106 7.90 35.11 -20.21
N GLY A 107 6.97 34.17 -20.31
CA GLY A 107 6.72 33.37 -21.52
C GLY A 107 7.78 32.29 -21.77
N ASN A 108 8.68 32.06 -20.82
CA ASN A 108 9.80 31.09 -20.91
C ASN A 108 9.74 30.04 -19.79
N PHE A 109 8.54 29.73 -19.28
CA PHE A 109 8.35 28.76 -18.21
C PHE A 109 9.02 27.41 -18.50
N ASN A 110 9.77 26.91 -17.52
CA ASN A 110 10.39 25.59 -17.54
C ASN A 110 10.03 24.84 -16.25
N ALA A 111 9.26 23.76 -16.38
CA ALA A 111 8.74 23.02 -15.23
C ALA A 111 9.84 22.41 -14.34
N MET A 112 10.98 21.98 -14.91
CA MET A 112 12.10 21.46 -14.12
C MET A 112 12.79 22.56 -13.32
N SER A 113 13.00 23.74 -13.93
CA SER A 113 13.61 24.88 -13.25
C SER A 113 12.70 25.43 -12.14
N TRP A 114 11.38 25.46 -12.37
CA TRP A 114 10.40 25.78 -11.34
C TRP A 114 10.44 24.74 -10.20
N LEU A 115 10.47 23.45 -10.53
CA LEU A 115 10.50 22.40 -9.51
C LEU A 115 11.78 22.45 -8.66
N ASP A 116 12.93 22.75 -9.27
CA ASP A 116 14.18 22.93 -8.52
C ASP A 116 14.08 24.10 -7.54
N LEU A 117 13.49 25.22 -7.94
CA LEU A 117 13.23 26.35 -7.04
C LEU A 117 12.22 25.99 -5.95
N GLU A 118 11.16 25.25 -6.26
CA GLU A 118 10.16 24.83 -5.27
C GLU A 118 10.77 23.89 -4.21
N ILE A 119 11.66 22.98 -4.62
CA ILE A 119 12.41 22.10 -3.70
C ILE A 119 13.38 22.92 -2.82
N GLU A 120 13.98 23.99 -3.35
CA GLU A 120 14.89 24.85 -2.59
C GLU A 120 14.14 25.76 -1.60
N ASP A 121 13.09 26.43 -2.08
CA ASP A 121 12.37 27.47 -1.35
C ASP A 121 11.31 26.89 -0.39
N ASN A 122 10.59 25.84 -0.81
CA ASN A 122 9.47 25.26 -0.06
C ASN A 122 9.52 23.70 -0.03
N PRO A 123 10.61 23.09 0.44
CA PRO A 123 10.75 21.64 0.43
C PRO A 123 9.68 20.89 1.25
N GLU A 124 9.14 21.52 2.30
CA GLU A 124 8.08 20.94 3.15
C GLU A 124 6.74 20.76 2.43
N SER A 125 6.55 21.40 1.26
CA SER A 125 5.35 21.22 0.44
C SER A 125 5.13 19.76 0.01
N PHE A 126 6.21 18.97 -0.04
CA PHE A 126 6.19 17.57 -0.43
C PHE A 126 6.08 16.59 0.75
N ASP A 127 6.09 17.05 2.00
CA ASP A 127 6.18 16.14 3.16
C ASP A 127 5.00 15.18 3.28
N SER A 128 3.83 15.54 2.74
CA SER A 128 2.66 14.64 2.71
C SER A 128 2.86 13.37 1.87
N PHE A 129 3.90 13.31 1.03
CA PHE A 129 4.23 12.16 0.17
C PHE A 129 5.36 11.27 0.73
N PHE A 130 5.90 11.58 1.91
CA PHE A 130 7.03 10.84 2.50
C PHE A 130 6.79 10.55 3.98
N ASP A 131 7.42 9.48 4.49
CA ASP A 131 7.21 9.03 5.87
C ASP A 131 7.87 9.92 6.93
N THR A 132 8.83 10.75 6.53
CA THR A 132 9.64 11.60 7.43
C THR A 132 9.57 13.05 6.97
N PRO A 133 9.32 14.03 7.85
CA PRO A 133 9.35 15.45 7.49
C PRO A 133 10.72 15.90 6.97
N TRP A 134 10.76 16.88 6.06
CA TRP A 134 12.00 17.38 5.45
C TRP A 134 13.02 17.89 6.48
N ASN A 135 12.53 18.54 7.52
CA ASN A 135 13.35 19.11 8.59
C ASN A 135 14.03 18.06 9.48
N GLU A 136 13.52 16.82 9.50
CA GLU A 136 14.07 15.69 10.24
C GLU A 136 15.09 14.87 9.42
N LEU A 137 15.19 15.13 8.11
CA LEU A 137 16.13 14.43 7.23
C LEU A 137 17.58 14.91 7.37
N SER A 138 18.52 13.98 7.22
CA SER A 138 19.93 14.28 6.95
C SER A 138 20.13 14.84 5.53
N ASP A 139 21.29 15.47 5.28
CA ASP A 139 21.60 16.04 3.96
C ASP A 139 21.59 14.98 2.83
N ALA A 140 22.01 13.75 3.14
CA ALA A 140 21.98 12.65 2.18
C ALA A 140 20.56 12.21 1.84
N GLU A 141 19.67 12.16 2.83
CA GLU A 141 18.26 11.79 2.64
C GLU A 141 17.49 12.90 1.92
N ARG A 142 17.83 14.17 2.17
CA ARG A 142 17.28 15.32 1.42
C ARG A 142 17.63 15.23 -0.05
N GLU A 143 18.88 14.93 -0.39
CA GLU A 143 19.31 14.76 -1.78
C GLU A 143 18.56 13.59 -2.45
N GLU A 144 18.43 12.44 -1.76
CA GLU A 144 17.67 11.30 -2.29
C GLU A 144 16.21 11.67 -2.56
N ARG A 145 15.58 12.41 -1.64
CA ARG A 145 14.21 12.89 -1.80
C ARG A 145 14.09 13.86 -2.96
N SER A 146 14.98 14.84 -3.10
CA SER A 146 14.99 15.78 -4.22
C SER A 146 15.11 15.04 -5.55
N VAL A 147 15.99 14.02 -5.65
CA VAL A 147 16.10 13.17 -6.84
C VAL A 147 14.80 12.40 -7.10
N ALA A 148 14.13 11.89 -6.06
CA ALA A 148 12.85 11.21 -6.21
C ALA A 148 11.74 12.15 -6.72
N ILE A 149 11.66 13.37 -6.20
CA ILE A 149 10.70 14.39 -6.64
C ILE A 149 10.98 14.79 -8.09
N ARG A 150 12.24 15.07 -8.46
CA ARG A 150 12.60 15.40 -9.85
C ARG A 150 12.22 14.35 -10.87
N ARG A 151 12.21 13.06 -10.49
CA ARG A 151 11.87 11.95 -11.38
C ARG A 151 10.39 11.86 -11.75
N VAL A 152 9.52 12.65 -11.11
CA VAL A 152 8.07 12.62 -11.39
C VAL A 152 7.67 13.53 -12.57
N LEU A 153 8.54 14.44 -12.99
CA LEU A 153 8.42 15.20 -14.24
C LEU A 153 9.15 14.48 -15.38
#